data_AF-A0A3B0WIY7-F1
#
_entry.id   AF-A0A3B0WIY7-F1
#
_cell.length_a   1.000
_cell.length_b   1.000
_cell.length_c   1.000
_cell.angle_alpha   90.00
_cell.angle_beta   90.00
_cell.angle_gamma   90.00
#
_symmetry.space_group_name_H-M   'P 1'
#
loop_
_entity.id
_entity.type
_entity.pdbx_description
1 polymer ?
#
loop_
_entity_poly.entity_id
_entity_poly.type
_entity_poly.pdbx_seq_one_letter_code
_entity_poly.pdbx_strand_id
1 'polypeptide(L)'
;TEEVKVINPEDSFSTPKPERLIKRILDLATKPGDLVLDSFSGSGTTGAVAHKMERKWIMVELEETCHTHIIPRLQKVIDGKDQGGISKAVNWQGGGGFRYYTLAPSLLEKDKWDNWVVNKDYNPEMLSEAICKLEGFTSAPSDTEWWNHGYSTETDFIYVTTQMLTVEKLQQLSDEVGGDKTLLVCCSSFRCKADRFPNLTIKKIPKMVLSRCEWAHDDYSLNVENLPQMEKDPEQQELLEVFDD
;
A
#
# COMPACT_ATOMS: atom_id res chain seq x y z
N THR A 1 24.87 -11.36 14.86
CA THR A 1 25.99 -10.40 14.65
C THR A 1 25.92 -9.29 15.69
N GLU A 2 27.01 -8.57 15.96
CA GLU A 2 27.05 -7.48 16.97
C GLU A 2 25.96 -6.41 16.78
N GLU A 3 25.47 -6.21 15.54
CA GLU A 3 24.35 -5.31 15.23
C GLU A 3 22.98 -5.81 15.78
N VAL A 4 22.82 -7.12 15.98
CA VAL A 4 21.56 -7.75 16.45
C VAL A 4 21.29 -7.46 17.92
N LYS A 5 22.34 -7.50 18.75
CA LYS A 5 22.24 -7.38 20.21
C LYS A 5 21.88 -5.97 20.68
N VAL A 6 22.11 -4.95 19.84
CA VAL A 6 21.86 -3.54 20.16
C VAL A 6 20.40 -3.15 19.90
N ILE A 7 19.69 -3.88 19.02
CA ILE A 7 18.37 -3.46 18.51
C ILE A 7 17.23 -3.96 19.41
N ASN A 8 17.29 -5.21 19.92
CA ASN A 8 16.37 -5.73 20.93
C ASN A 8 16.95 -6.99 21.65
N PRO A 9 17.13 -7.02 22.98
CA PRO A 9 17.78 -8.15 23.67
C PRO A 9 16.88 -9.38 23.88
N GLU A 10 15.57 -9.20 23.92
CA GLU A 10 14.61 -10.22 24.39
C GLU A 10 13.92 -10.99 23.25
N ASP A 11 13.88 -10.43 22.04
CA ASP A 11 13.33 -11.12 20.86
C ASP A 11 13.99 -10.57 19.60
N SER A 12 15.08 -11.20 19.21
CA SER A 12 15.90 -10.77 18.09
C SER A 12 15.57 -11.61 16.86
N PHE A 13 15.16 -10.97 15.77
CA PHE A 13 15.30 -11.55 14.43
C PHE A 13 16.70 -12.18 14.33
N SER A 14 16.79 -13.49 14.07
CA SER A 14 18.03 -14.25 14.24
C SER A 14 19.13 -13.81 13.26
N THR A 15 18.74 -13.24 12.12
CA THR A 15 19.63 -12.94 10.98
C THR A 15 19.22 -11.66 10.22
N PRO A 16 19.17 -10.47 10.84
CA PRO A 16 18.88 -9.26 10.10
C PRO A 16 19.99 -8.98 9.08
N LYS A 17 19.62 -8.41 7.94
CA LYS A 17 20.57 -7.99 6.93
C LYS A 17 21.53 -6.95 7.54
N PRO A 18 22.86 -7.04 7.31
CA PRO A 18 23.79 -6.02 7.80
C PRO A 18 23.55 -4.66 7.13
N GLU A 19 23.50 -3.57 7.92
CA GLU A 19 23.19 -2.24 7.37
C GLU A 19 24.21 -1.78 6.30
N ARG A 20 25.48 -2.17 6.47
CA ARG A 20 26.56 -1.85 5.52
C ARG A 20 26.32 -2.44 4.14
N LEU A 21 25.74 -3.64 4.07
CA LEU A 21 25.41 -4.29 2.80
C LEU A 21 24.32 -3.49 2.08
N ILE A 22 23.24 -3.15 2.81
CA ILE A 22 22.15 -2.35 2.25
C ILE A 22 22.65 -0.98 1.79
N LYS A 23 23.49 -0.31 2.59
CA LYS A 23 24.08 0.97 2.19
C LYS A 23 24.81 0.87 0.86
N ARG A 24 25.64 -0.16 0.69
CA ARG A 24 26.36 -0.40 -0.57
C ARG A 24 25.41 -0.58 -1.75
N ILE A 25 24.33 -1.35 -1.56
CA ILE A 25 23.32 -1.54 -2.61
C ILE A 25 22.65 -0.21 -2.98
N LEU A 26 22.21 0.57 -1.97
CA LEU A 26 21.54 1.85 -2.22
C LEU A 26 22.47 2.89 -2.85
N ASP A 27 23.75 2.93 -2.48
CA ASP A 27 24.74 3.82 -3.10
C ASP A 27 24.94 3.50 -4.60
N LEU A 28 24.86 2.22 -4.97
CA LEU A 28 25.05 1.78 -6.36
C LEU A 28 23.78 1.95 -7.22
N ALA A 29 22.60 1.80 -6.62
CA ALA A 29 21.34 1.72 -7.35
C ALA A 29 20.46 2.98 -7.27
N THR A 30 20.73 3.90 -6.33
CA THR A 30 19.83 5.02 -6.03
C THR A 30 20.55 6.32 -5.67
N LYS A 31 19.84 7.43 -5.80
CA LYS A 31 20.23 8.76 -5.34
C LYS A 31 19.37 9.21 -4.14
N PRO A 32 19.84 10.20 -3.34
CA PRO A 32 18.97 10.86 -2.37
C PRO A 32 17.65 11.32 -3.02
N GLY A 33 16.54 11.11 -2.32
CA GLY A 33 15.19 11.42 -2.79
C GLY A 33 14.48 10.29 -3.56
N ASP A 34 15.21 9.27 -4.06
CA ASP A 34 14.62 8.11 -4.73
C ASP A 34 13.76 7.27 -3.78
N LEU A 35 12.83 6.50 -4.35
CA LEU A 35 11.94 5.60 -3.63
C LEU A 35 12.50 4.17 -3.61
N VAL A 36 12.64 3.60 -2.42
CA VAL A 36 13.07 2.21 -2.19
C VAL A 36 11.87 1.37 -1.72
N LEU A 37 11.67 0.20 -2.33
CA LEU A 37 10.67 -0.78 -1.90
C LEU A 37 11.36 -2.00 -1.29
N ASP A 38 10.95 -2.39 -0.09
CA ASP A 38 11.26 -3.69 0.49
C ASP A 38 9.95 -4.41 0.84
N SER A 39 9.63 -5.48 0.11
CA SER A 39 8.41 -6.26 0.33
C SER A 39 8.55 -7.35 1.40
N PHE A 40 9.75 -7.50 1.98
CA PHE A 40 10.07 -8.51 3.01
C PHE A 40 10.94 -7.87 4.09
N SER A 41 10.36 -6.88 4.76
CA SER A 41 11.12 -5.90 5.54
C SER A 41 11.80 -6.52 6.76
N GLY A 42 11.25 -7.59 7.32
CA GLY A 42 11.74 -8.28 8.51
C GLY A 42 11.99 -7.29 9.65
N SER A 43 13.25 -7.14 10.04
CA SER A 43 13.66 -6.21 11.11
C SER A 43 13.66 -4.72 10.72
N GLY A 44 13.25 -4.36 9.51
CA GLY A 44 13.18 -2.97 9.02
C GLY A 44 14.53 -2.37 8.62
N THR A 45 15.53 -3.21 8.31
CA THR A 45 16.90 -2.75 7.99
C THR A 45 16.93 -1.87 6.75
N THR A 46 16.21 -2.26 5.70
CA THR A 46 16.18 -1.50 4.45
C THR A 46 15.60 -0.11 4.64
N GLY A 47 14.47 0.01 5.34
CA GLY A 47 13.88 1.31 5.68
C GLY A 47 14.78 2.16 6.56
N ALA A 48 15.41 1.58 7.60
CA ALA A 48 16.33 2.31 8.47
C ALA A 48 17.52 2.90 7.68
N VAL A 49 18.15 2.10 6.83
CA VAL A 49 19.30 2.53 6.01
C VAL A 49 18.87 3.54 4.95
N ALA A 50 17.77 3.28 4.23
CA ALA A 50 17.23 4.20 3.23
C ALA A 50 16.90 5.56 3.85
N HIS A 51 16.28 5.58 5.04
CA HIS A 51 15.95 6.80 5.75
C HIS A 51 17.18 7.61 6.16
N LYS A 52 18.17 6.95 6.79
CA LYS A 52 19.45 7.57 7.17
C LYS A 52 20.22 8.13 5.97
N MET A 53 19.97 7.58 4.79
CA MET A 53 20.57 7.99 3.53
C MET A 53 19.67 8.96 2.73
N GLU A 54 18.62 9.53 3.31
CA GLU A 54 17.75 10.52 2.65
C GLU A 54 16.98 9.97 1.42
N ARG A 55 16.62 8.69 1.44
CA ARG A 55 15.70 8.07 0.46
C ARG A 55 14.29 7.99 1.02
N LYS A 56 13.29 8.04 0.14
CA LYS A 56 11.92 7.64 0.47
C LYS A 56 11.87 6.12 0.48
N TRP A 57 10.98 5.54 1.27
CA TRP A 57 10.88 4.09 1.35
C TRP A 57 9.44 3.62 1.58
N ILE A 58 9.15 2.43 1.08
CA ILE A 58 7.97 1.63 1.38
C ILE A 58 8.46 0.28 1.88
N MET A 59 7.93 -0.13 3.03
CA MET A 59 8.22 -1.41 3.65
C MET A 59 6.90 -2.17 3.82
N VAL A 60 6.89 -3.43 3.42
CA VAL A 60 5.78 -4.36 3.64
C VAL A 60 6.26 -5.51 4.51
N GLU A 61 5.45 -5.86 5.50
CA GLU A 61 5.68 -6.98 6.41
C GLU A 61 4.36 -7.35 7.13
N LEU A 62 4.29 -8.56 7.68
CA LEU A 62 3.18 -9.00 8.52
C LEU A 62 3.03 -8.12 9.78
N GLU A 63 1.78 -7.89 10.17
CA GLU A 63 1.38 -6.95 11.22
C GLU A 63 2.14 -7.18 12.54
N GLU A 64 2.24 -8.43 13.00
CA GLU A 64 2.94 -8.77 14.24
C GLU A 64 4.40 -8.30 14.23
N THR A 65 5.11 -8.52 13.12
CA THR A 65 6.52 -8.10 12.98
C THR A 65 6.63 -6.58 12.84
N CYS A 66 5.64 -5.93 12.21
CA CYS A 66 5.58 -4.47 12.15
C CYS A 66 5.54 -3.85 13.56
N HIS A 67 4.66 -4.36 14.43
CA HIS A 67 4.48 -3.82 15.79
C HIS A 67 5.63 -4.17 16.74
N THR A 68 6.20 -5.36 16.62
CA THR A 68 7.27 -5.82 17.52
C THR A 68 8.65 -5.29 17.14
N HIS A 69 8.94 -5.14 15.84
CA HIS A 69 10.29 -4.84 15.34
C HIS A 69 10.39 -3.53 14.56
N ILE A 70 9.58 -3.38 13.51
CA ILE A 70 9.76 -2.28 12.53
C ILE A 70 9.40 -0.92 13.14
N ILE A 71 8.20 -0.79 13.70
CA ILE A 71 7.71 0.47 14.27
C ILE A 71 8.64 0.95 15.39
N PRO A 72 9.00 0.13 16.42
CA PRO A 72 9.90 0.56 17.48
C PRO A 72 11.30 0.93 16.96
N ARG A 73 11.84 0.17 15.99
CA ARG A 73 13.15 0.49 15.40
C ARG A 73 13.11 1.82 14.65
N LEU A 74 12.11 2.04 13.80
CA LEU A 74 12.02 3.28 13.02
C LEU A 74 11.75 4.51 13.88
N GLN A 75 10.98 4.37 14.97
CA GLN A 75 10.87 5.42 15.97
C GLN A 75 12.24 5.78 16.55
N LYS A 76 13.07 4.79 16.90
CA LYS A 76 14.46 5.03 17.34
C LYS A 76 15.31 5.68 16.23
N VAL A 77 15.12 5.33 14.95
CA VAL A 77 15.81 5.97 13.83
C VAL A 77 15.44 7.45 13.73
N ILE A 78 14.14 7.77 13.75
CA ILE A 78 13.64 9.14 13.68
C ILE A 78 14.10 9.96 14.89
N ASP A 79 14.07 9.37 16.09
CA ASP A 79 14.54 10.01 17.31
C ASP A 79 16.07 10.19 17.36
N GLY A 80 16.82 9.68 16.38
CA GLY A 80 18.28 9.68 16.39
C GLY A 80 18.88 8.76 17.45
N LYS A 81 18.10 7.84 18.03
CA LYS A 81 18.55 6.88 19.06
C LYS A 81 19.07 5.57 18.48
N ASP A 82 18.76 5.26 17.22
CA ASP A 82 19.32 4.12 16.51
C ASP A 82 20.75 4.43 16.03
N GLN A 83 21.72 4.24 16.92
CA GLN A 83 23.14 4.53 16.69
C GLN A 83 23.94 3.32 16.15
N GLY A 84 23.25 2.26 15.74
CA GLY A 84 23.85 1.07 15.12
C GLY A 84 24.23 1.26 13.64
N GLY A 85 24.91 0.26 13.08
CA GLY A 85 25.14 0.12 11.64
C GLY A 85 25.83 1.33 10.99
N ILE A 86 25.11 2.02 10.10
CA ILE A 86 25.68 3.11 9.29
C ILE A 86 25.53 4.50 9.91
N SER A 87 24.86 4.65 11.05
CA SER A 87 24.51 5.96 11.62
C SER A 87 25.71 6.89 11.78
N LYS A 88 26.85 6.37 12.28
CA LYS A 88 28.10 7.14 12.39
C LYS A 88 28.70 7.52 11.03
N ALA A 89 28.64 6.60 10.05
CA ALA A 89 29.23 6.80 8.74
C ALA A 89 28.52 7.90 7.93
N VAL A 90 27.22 8.11 8.18
CA VAL A 90 26.41 9.14 7.53
C VAL A 90 26.10 10.33 8.45
N ASN A 91 26.72 10.40 9.64
CA ASN A 91 26.47 11.43 10.66
C ASN A 91 24.97 11.61 10.97
N TRP A 92 24.23 10.51 11.13
CA TRP A 92 22.78 10.56 11.36
C TRP A 92 22.44 11.13 12.74
N GLN A 93 21.60 12.16 12.76
CA GLN A 93 21.16 12.85 13.99
C GLN A 93 19.66 12.65 14.30
N GLY A 94 18.93 11.91 13.47
CA GLY A 94 17.47 11.82 13.55
C GLY A 94 16.75 12.81 12.63
N GLY A 95 15.42 12.77 12.66
CA GLY A 95 14.53 13.57 11.83
C GLY A 95 13.60 12.71 10.96
N GLY A 96 12.72 13.38 10.21
CA GLY A 96 11.78 12.74 9.31
C GLY A 96 10.55 12.13 10.01
N GLY A 97 9.86 11.25 9.30
CA GLY A 97 8.66 10.57 9.77
C GLY A 97 8.29 9.42 8.84
N PHE A 98 7.40 8.56 9.32
CA PHE A 98 6.76 7.54 8.48
C PHE A 98 5.26 7.53 8.75
N ARG A 99 4.52 6.94 7.82
CA ARG A 99 3.12 6.57 8.01
C ARG A 99 3.03 5.06 8.04
N TYR A 100 2.18 4.55 8.92
CA TYR A 100 1.88 3.14 9.02
C TYR A 100 0.48 2.91 8.45
N TYR A 101 0.36 1.88 7.62
CA TYR A 101 -0.88 1.48 6.99
C TYR A 101 -1.07 -0.02 7.20
N THR A 102 -2.30 -0.45 7.43
CA THR A 102 -2.69 -1.84 7.45
C THR A 102 -3.55 -2.16 6.24
N LEU A 103 -3.49 -3.41 5.78
CA LEU A 103 -4.40 -3.87 4.75
C LEU A 103 -5.76 -4.16 5.39
N ALA A 104 -6.79 -3.49 4.87
CA ALA A 104 -8.17 -3.85 5.17
C ALA A 104 -8.50 -5.23 4.57
N PRO A 105 -9.59 -5.88 5.02
CA PRO A 105 -10.15 -7.06 4.34
C PRO A 105 -10.35 -6.81 2.83
N SER A 106 -10.58 -7.84 2.02
CA SER A 106 -10.92 -7.60 0.62
C SER A 106 -12.24 -6.82 0.51
N LEU A 107 -12.26 -5.75 -0.28
CA LEU A 107 -13.45 -4.93 -0.51
C LEU A 107 -14.61 -5.72 -1.13
N LEU A 108 -14.28 -6.69 -1.98
CA LEU A 108 -15.24 -7.60 -2.60
C LEU A 108 -15.01 -9.02 -2.13
N GLU A 109 -16.09 -9.76 -1.94
CA GLU A 109 -16.12 -11.19 -1.71
C GLU A 109 -17.08 -11.87 -2.69
N LYS A 110 -16.93 -13.19 -2.86
CA LYS A 110 -17.87 -13.99 -3.65
C LYS A 110 -18.99 -14.49 -2.75
N ASP A 111 -20.24 -14.27 -3.16
CA ASP A 111 -21.39 -14.87 -2.51
C ASP A 111 -21.51 -16.37 -2.83
N LYS A 112 -22.51 -17.03 -2.24
CA LYS A 112 -22.78 -18.47 -2.46
C LYS A 112 -23.14 -18.86 -3.90
N TRP A 113 -23.34 -17.88 -4.78
CA TRP A 113 -23.63 -18.05 -6.20
C TRP A 113 -22.49 -17.53 -7.09
N ASP A 114 -21.29 -17.33 -6.52
CA ASP A 114 -20.09 -16.86 -7.20
C ASP A 114 -20.17 -15.40 -7.73
N ASN A 115 -21.10 -14.59 -7.20
CA ASN A 115 -21.18 -13.18 -7.56
C ASN A 115 -20.29 -12.33 -6.65
N TRP A 116 -19.58 -11.36 -7.25
CA TRP A 116 -18.85 -10.35 -6.51
C TRP A 116 -19.81 -9.38 -5.82
N VAL A 117 -19.75 -9.34 -4.49
CA VAL A 117 -20.52 -8.45 -3.63
C VAL A 117 -19.58 -7.67 -2.70
N VAL A 118 -20.01 -6.52 -2.21
CA VAL A 118 -19.24 -5.76 -1.22
C VAL A 118 -19.16 -6.57 0.07
N ASN A 119 -17.95 -6.75 0.58
CA ASN A 119 -17.70 -7.47 1.83
C ASN A 119 -18.41 -6.77 3.00
N LYS A 120 -19.11 -7.56 3.83
CA LYS A 120 -19.89 -7.07 4.98
C LYS A 120 -19.04 -6.63 6.16
N ASP A 121 -17.80 -7.06 6.22
CA ASP A 121 -16.85 -6.67 7.27
C ASP A 121 -16.40 -5.21 7.11
N TYR A 122 -16.65 -4.60 5.94
CA TYR A 122 -16.43 -3.18 5.74
C TYR A 122 -17.50 -2.34 6.42
N ASN A 123 -17.05 -1.40 7.25
CA ASN A 123 -17.90 -0.31 7.68
C ASN A 123 -18.02 0.76 6.55
N PRO A 124 -19.03 1.66 6.62
CA PRO A 124 -19.25 2.67 5.59
C PRO A 124 -18.07 3.62 5.36
N GLU A 125 -17.29 3.92 6.40
CA GLU A 125 -16.13 4.83 6.33
C GLU A 125 -14.96 4.21 5.58
N MET A 126 -14.61 2.95 5.89
CA MET A 126 -13.57 2.22 5.18
C MET A 126 -13.94 2.03 3.70
N LEU A 127 -15.22 1.78 3.41
CA LEU A 127 -15.71 1.67 2.04
C LEU A 127 -15.57 3.01 1.31
N SER A 128 -15.98 4.11 1.94
CA SER A 128 -15.90 5.43 1.31
C SER A 128 -14.45 5.84 1.07
N GLU A 129 -13.55 5.63 2.02
CA GLU A 129 -12.12 5.91 1.89
C GLU A 129 -11.47 5.07 0.78
N ALA A 130 -11.74 3.76 0.74
CA ALA A 130 -11.22 2.88 -0.30
C ALA A 130 -11.68 3.31 -1.70
N ILE A 131 -12.96 3.64 -1.84
CA ILE A 131 -13.55 4.06 -3.12
C ILE A 131 -13.03 5.45 -3.54
N CYS A 132 -12.87 6.38 -2.60
CA CYS A 132 -12.20 7.66 -2.86
C CYS A 132 -10.84 7.42 -3.49
N LYS A 133 -10.02 6.56 -2.85
CA LYS A 133 -8.66 6.29 -3.31
C LYS A 133 -8.62 5.66 -4.71
N LEU A 134 -9.50 4.69 -4.98
CA LEU A 134 -9.59 4.02 -6.29
C LEU A 134 -9.97 4.97 -7.43
N GLU A 135 -10.79 5.98 -7.15
CA GLU A 135 -11.22 6.98 -8.14
C GLU A 135 -10.32 8.23 -8.18
N GLY A 136 -9.28 8.29 -7.35
CA GLY A 136 -8.35 9.42 -7.34
C GLY A 136 -8.83 10.62 -6.51
N PHE A 137 -9.79 10.41 -5.61
CA PHE A 137 -10.29 11.41 -4.67
C PHE A 137 -9.51 11.33 -3.35
N THR A 138 -9.38 12.46 -2.68
CA THR A 138 -8.92 12.54 -1.28
C THR A 138 -10.12 12.37 -0.38
N SER A 139 -10.09 11.36 0.50
CA SER A 139 -11.12 11.16 1.51
C SER A 139 -11.07 12.30 2.53
N ALA A 140 -12.20 12.98 2.68
CA ALA A 140 -12.39 14.07 3.62
C ALA A 140 -13.91 14.22 3.85
N PRO A 141 -14.52 13.33 4.64
CA PRO A 141 -15.95 13.38 4.91
C PRO A 141 -16.35 14.72 5.52
N SER A 142 -17.46 15.29 5.04
CA SER A 142 -18.00 16.56 5.52
C SER A 142 -18.92 16.34 6.73
N ASP A 143 -18.80 17.21 7.74
CA ASP A 143 -19.70 17.21 8.90
C ASP A 143 -21.09 17.81 8.58
N THR A 144 -21.21 18.54 7.47
CA THR A 144 -22.45 19.26 7.10
C THR A 144 -23.13 18.68 5.87
N GLU A 145 -22.35 18.25 4.88
CA GLU A 145 -22.86 17.68 3.63
C GLU A 145 -22.78 16.15 3.73
N TRP A 146 -23.88 15.51 4.11
CA TRP A 146 -23.93 14.06 4.38
C TRP A 146 -23.49 13.19 3.18
N TRP A 147 -23.57 13.71 1.96
CA TRP A 147 -23.15 13.03 0.74
C TRP A 147 -21.68 13.26 0.38
N ASN A 148 -21.01 14.23 1.00
CA ASN A 148 -19.64 14.61 0.67
C ASN A 148 -18.66 13.76 1.47
N HIS A 149 -18.14 12.70 0.84
CA HIS A 149 -17.16 11.80 1.46
C HIS A 149 -15.70 12.16 1.13
N GLY A 150 -15.49 13.11 0.22
CA GLY A 150 -14.18 13.51 -0.27
C GLY A 150 -14.25 14.33 -1.54
N TYR A 151 -13.08 14.77 -2.01
CA TYR A 151 -12.95 15.69 -3.14
C TYR A 151 -11.75 15.34 -4.03
N SER A 152 -11.85 15.68 -5.32
CA SER A 152 -10.71 15.65 -6.26
C SER A 152 -10.22 17.06 -6.57
N THR A 153 -11.14 18.03 -6.62
CA THR A 153 -10.91 19.46 -6.80
C THR A 153 -11.88 20.26 -5.90
N GLU A 154 -11.84 21.59 -5.95
CA GLU A 154 -12.71 22.45 -5.14
C GLU A 154 -14.22 22.34 -5.49
N THR A 155 -14.55 21.87 -6.69
CA THR A 155 -15.94 21.70 -7.16
C THR A 155 -16.31 20.26 -7.46
N ASP A 156 -15.41 19.29 -7.29
CA ASP A 156 -15.65 17.89 -7.66
C ASP A 156 -15.54 16.97 -6.44
N PHE A 157 -16.65 16.32 -6.12
CA PHE A 157 -16.86 15.56 -4.89
C PHE A 157 -17.24 14.11 -5.17
N ILE A 158 -17.19 13.27 -4.13
CA ILE A 158 -17.58 11.86 -4.20
C ILE A 158 -18.56 11.46 -3.10
N TYR A 159 -19.58 10.70 -3.48
CA TYR A 159 -20.53 10.06 -2.59
C TYR A 159 -20.51 8.55 -2.80
N VAL A 160 -20.42 7.78 -1.72
CA VAL A 160 -20.27 6.31 -1.76
C VAL A 160 -21.36 5.65 -0.92
N THR A 161 -22.09 4.69 -1.49
CA THR A 161 -23.16 4.00 -0.77
C THR A 161 -23.36 2.55 -1.21
N THR A 162 -23.71 1.67 -0.29
CA THR A 162 -24.10 0.29 -0.60
C THR A 162 -25.57 0.16 -1.02
N GLN A 163 -26.36 1.25 -0.94
CA GLN A 163 -27.76 1.23 -1.30
C GLN A 163 -27.99 1.32 -2.82
N MET A 164 -29.10 0.74 -3.27
CA MET A 164 -29.61 1.03 -4.61
C MET A 164 -30.19 2.45 -4.64
N LEU A 165 -29.83 3.23 -5.66
CA LEU A 165 -30.37 4.57 -5.87
C LEU A 165 -31.48 4.57 -6.94
N THR A 166 -32.65 5.08 -6.55
CA THR A 166 -33.77 5.34 -7.47
C THR A 166 -33.60 6.68 -8.16
N VAL A 167 -34.36 6.90 -9.23
CA VAL A 167 -34.41 8.20 -9.92
C VAL A 167 -34.74 9.34 -8.97
N GLU A 168 -35.70 9.14 -8.06
CA GLU A 168 -36.16 10.15 -7.10
C GLU A 168 -35.05 10.55 -6.13
N LYS A 169 -34.33 9.57 -5.56
CA LYS A 169 -33.18 9.84 -4.68
C LYS A 169 -32.06 10.58 -5.42
N LEU A 170 -31.80 10.21 -6.67
CA LEU A 170 -30.78 10.88 -7.50
C LEU A 170 -31.18 12.31 -7.87
N GLN A 171 -32.47 12.58 -8.11
CA GLN A 171 -32.94 13.93 -8.33
C GLN A 171 -32.73 14.80 -7.09
N GLN A 172 -33.15 14.32 -5.92
CA GLN A 172 -32.94 15.03 -4.65
C GLN A 172 -31.45 15.32 -4.41
N LEU A 173 -30.58 14.34 -4.66
CA LEU A 173 -29.14 14.52 -4.54
C LEU A 173 -28.59 15.53 -5.55
N SER A 174 -29.03 15.48 -6.81
CA SER A 174 -28.63 16.44 -7.86
C SER A 174 -29.02 17.87 -7.49
N ASP A 175 -30.23 18.06 -6.93
CA ASP A 175 -30.73 19.36 -6.49
C ASP A 175 -29.95 19.89 -5.27
N GLU A 176 -29.58 19.00 -4.33
CA GLU A 176 -28.82 19.35 -3.12
C GLU A 176 -27.34 19.71 -3.42
N VAL A 177 -26.70 19.00 -4.35
CA VAL A 177 -25.33 19.29 -4.82
C VAL A 177 -25.27 20.66 -5.52
N GLY A 178 -26.34 21.02 -6.23
CA GLY A 178 -26.42 22.25 -7.00
C GLY A 178 -25.68 22.20 -8.35
N GLY A 179 -25.80 23.27 -9.13
CA GLY A 179 -25.28 23.36 -10.50
C GLY A 179 -23.78 23.69 -10.61
N ASP A 180 -23.19 24.23 -9.55
CA ASP A 180 -21.78 24.69 -9.55
C ASP A 180 -20.79 23.59 -9.14
N LYS A 181 -21.29 22.45 -8.66
CA LYS A 181 -20.50 21.31 -8.19
C LYS A 181 -20.78 20.08 -9.03
N THR A 182 -19.82 19.19 -9.13
CA THR A 182 -19.96 17.84 -9.69
C THR A 182 -19.84 16.80 -8.59
N LEU A 183 -20.60 15.71 -8.73
CA LEU A 183 -20.59 14.61 -7.77
C LEU A 183 -20.43 13.27 -8.49
N LEU A 184 -19.36 12.54 -8.15
CA LEU A 184 -19.22 11.13 -8.47
C LEU A 184 -19.99 10.29 -7.44
N VAL A 185 -21.05 9.62 -7.90
CA VAL A 185 -21.88 8.74 -7.09
C VAL A 185 -21.49 7.28 -7.34
N CYS A 186 -20.89 6.65 -6.34
CA CYS A 186 -20.52 5.24 -6.34
C CYS A 186 -21.55 4.46 -5.52
N CYS A 187 -22.41 3.67 -6.19
CA CYS A 187 -23.47 2.93 -5.52
C CYS A 187 -23.44 1.42 -5.85
N SER A 188 -24.21 0.59 -5.12
CA SER A 188 -24.31 -0.84 -5.48
C SER A 188 -25.04 -1.04 -6.81
N SER A 189 -26.12 -0.27 -7.02
CA SER A 189 -26.89 -0.26 -8.26
C SER A 189 -27.77 0.98 -8.37
N PHE A 190 -28.21 1.29 -9.60
CA PHE A 190 -29.09 2.43 -9.87
C PHE A 190 -30.05 2.10 -11.03
N ARG A 191 -31.18 2.83 -11.10
CA ARG A 191 -32.20 2.68 -12.15
C ARG A 191 -32.45 3.99 -12.89
N CYS A 192 -31.48 4.44 -13.67
CA CYS A 192 -31.65 5.59 -14.57
C CYS A 192 -30.65 5.50 -15.74
N LYS A 193 -30.82 6.35 -16.75
CA LYS A 193 -29.76 6.60 -17.72
C LYS A 193 -28.63 7.39 -17.06
N ALA A 194 -27.40 7.13 -17.47
CA ALA A 194 -26.20 7.73 -16.87
C ALA A 194 -26.09 9.24 -17.13
N ASP A 195 -26.65 9.73 -18.25
CA ASP A 195 -26.62 11.11 -18.72
C ASP A 195 -27.82 11.95 -18.26
N ARG A 196 -28.65 11.41 -17.36
CA ARG A 196 -29.90 12.08 -16.93
C ARG A 196 -29.63 13.37 -16.15
N PHE A 197 -28.56 13.40 -15.36
CA PHE A 197 -28.24 14.51 -14.46
C PHE A 197 -26.93 15.15 -14.91
N PRO A 198 -26.89 16.46 -15.20
CA PRO A 198 -25.70 17.11 -15.73
C PRO A 198 -24.55 17.20 -14.72
N ASN A 199 -24.86 17.22 -13.43
CA ASN A 199 -23.89 17.36 -12.34
C ASN A 199 -23.53 16.03 -11.64
N LEU A 200 -24.15 14.90 -12.02
CA LEU A 200 -23.87 13.60 -11.39
C LEU A 200 -23.22 12.64 -12.37
N THR A 201 -22.13 12.00 -11.94
CA THR A 201 -21.57 10.82 -12.61
C THR A 201 -21.86 9.59 -11.75
N ILE A 202 -22.55 8.57 -12.27
CA ILE A 202 -22.99 7.42 -11.46
C ILE A 202 -22.26 6.15 -11.89
N LYS A 203 -21.59 5.47 -10.94
CA LYS A 203 -20.85 4.21 -11.16
C LYS A 203 -21.28 3.12 -10.19
N LYS A 204 -21.22 1.86 -10.63
CA LYS A 204 -21.47 0.69 -9.77
C LYS A 204 -20.18 0.25 -9.09
N ILE A 205 -20.20 0.15 -7.76
CA ILE A 205 -19.03 -0.22 -6.93
C ILE A 205 -18.38 -1.54 -7.39
N PRO A 206 -19.08 -2.68 -7.52
CA PRO A 206 -18.39 -3.91 -7.91
C PRO A 206 -17.69 -3.82 -9.26
N LYS A 207 -18.31 -3.15 -10.25
CA LYS A 207 -17.73 -3.02 -11.59
C LYS A 207 -16.50 -2.12 -11.62
N MET A 208 -16.53 -1.01 -10.89
CA MET A 208 -15.38 -0.10 -10.84
C MET A 208 -14.18 -0.75 -10.16
N VAL A 209 -14.39 -1.45 -9.04
CA VAL A 209 -13.28 -2.12 -8.34
C VAL A 209 -12.73 -3.26 -9.20
N LEU A 210 -13.62 -4.05 -9.84
CA LEU A 210 -13.21 -5.10 -10.78
C LEU A 210 -12.36 -4.59 -11.95
N SER A 211 -12.64 -3.37 -12.44
CA SER A 211 -11.88 -2.76 -13.54
C SER A 211 -10.52 -2.16 -13.13
N ARG A 212 -10.26 -2.02 -11.82
CA ARG A 212 -9.09 -1.34 -11.27
C ARG A 212 -8.08 -2.28 -10.62
N CYS A 213 -8.51 -3.49 -10.27
CA CYS A 213 -7.71 -4.46 -9.54
C CYS A 213 -7.63 -5.78 -10.31
N GLU A 214 -6.57 -6.54 -10.05
CA GLU A 214 -6.46 -7.94 -10.44
C GLU A 214 -7.09 -8.82 -9.35
N TRP A 215 -7.78 -9.89 -9.76
CA TRP A 215 -8.57 -10.74 -8.86
C TRP A 215 -8.23 -12.21 -9.05
N ALA A 216 -8.44 -13.00 -8.01
CA ALA A 216 -8.25 -14.46 -8.01
C ALA A 216 -6.82 -14.92 -8.34
N HIS A 217 -5.82 -14.05 -8.14
CA HIS A 217 -4.42 -14.45 -8.04
C HIS A 217 -4.10 -14.74 -6.57
N ASP A 218 -4.55 -15.90 -6.09
CA ASP A 218 -4.19 -16.40 -4.75
C ASP A 218 -2.88 -17.20 -4.79
N ASP A 219 -2.42 -17.57 -5.99
CA ASP A 219 -1.19 -18.32 -6.17
C ASP A 219 -0.03 -17.38 -6.54
N TYR A 220 0.61 -16.81 -5.51
CA TYR A 220 1.93 -16.18 -5.63
C TYR A 220 3.06 -17.21 -5.53
N SER A 221 2.77 -18.51 -5.63
CA SER A 221 3.81 -19.48 -5.91
C SER A 221 4.42 -19.07 -7.24
N LEU A 222 5.63 -18.55 -7.19
CA LEU A 222 6.52 -18.63 -8.33
C LEU A 222 6.60 -20.12 -8.64
N ASN A 223 5.85 -20.60 -9.63
CA ASN A 223 6.09 -21.92 -10.19
C ASN A 223 7.47 -21.83 -10.85
N VAL A 224 8.51 -22.11 -10.06
CA VAL A 224 9.91 -22.22 -10.50
C VAL A 224 10.10 -23.51 -11.31
N GLU A 225 9.11 -23.89 -12.12
CA GLU A 225 9.18 -25.07 -12.98
C GLU A 225 9.82 -24.74 -14.33
N ASN A 226 9.85 -23.46 -14.72
CA ASN A 226 10.39 -22.98 -15.99
C ASN A 226 11.52 -21.96 -15.83
N LEU A 227 12.43 -22.17 -14.88
CA LEU A 227 13.72 -21.48 -15.01
C LEU A 227 14.40 -22.05 -16.26
N PRO A 228 14.78 -21.22 -17.26
CA PRO A 228 15.68 -21.69 -18.30
C PRO A 228 16.91 -22.23 -17.58
N GLN A 229 17.24 -23.51 -17.81
CA GLN A 229 18.50 -24.04 -17.34
C GLN A 229 19.57 -23.11 -17.90
N MET A 230 20.30 -22.43 -17.01
CA MET A 230 21.45 -21.63 -17.38
C MET A 230 22.38 -22.60 -18.12
N GLU A 231 22.61 -22.36 -19.41
CA GLU A 231 23.63 -23.11 -20.14
C GLU A 231 24.92 -22.94 -19.34
N LYS A 232 25.45 -24.05 -18.84
CA LYS A 232 26.69 -24.03 -18.07
C LYS A 232 27.76 -23.48 -19.00
N ASP A 233 28.33 -22.35 -18.62
CA ASP A 233 29.52 -21.81 -19.27
C ASP A 233 30.62 -22.88 -19.16
N PRO A 234 31.22 -23.32 -20.29
CA PRO A 234 32.31 -24.29 -20.27
C PRO A 234 33.44 -23.90 -19.28
N GLU A 235 33.70 -22.60 -19.12
CA GLU A 235 34.71 -22.09 -18.18
C GLU A 235 34.33 -22.32 -16.71
N GLN A 236 33.03 -22.32 -16.36
CA GLN A 236 32.56 -22.62 -15.01
C GLN A 236 32.62 -24.11 -14.68
N GLN A 237 32.55 -24.98 -15.69
CA GLN A 237 32.64 -26.42 -15.54
C GLN A 237 34.08 -26.88 -15.32
N GLU A 238 35.05 -26.31 -16.04
CA GLU A 238 36.48 -26.51 -15.78
C GLU A 238 36.87 -26.04 -14.37
N LEU A 239 36.35 -24.90 -13.91
CA LEU A 239 36.62 -24.39 -12.56
C LEU A 239 36.11 -25.31 -11.45
N LEU A 240 35.01 -26.03 -11.65
CA LEU A 240 34.46 -26.98 -10.67
C LEU A 240 35.27 -28.28 -10.61
N GLU A 241 35.77 -28.77 -11.75
CA GLU A 241 36.60 -29.98 -11.80
C GLU A 241 37.98 -29.79 -11.14
N VAL A 242 38.49 -28.56 -11.08
CA VAL A 242 39.77 -28.24 -10.42
C VAL A 242 39.69 -28.32 -8.89
N PHE A 243 38.50 -28.30 -8.28
CA PHE A 243 38.33 -28.35 -6.83
C PHE A 243 37.94 -29.73 -6.28
N ASP A 244 37.73 -30.73 -7.14
CA ASP A 244 37.33 -32.10 -6.76
C ASP A 244 38.49 -33.13 -6.84
N ASP A 245 39.74 -32.68 -7.05
CA ASP A 245 40.99 -33.48 -6.94
C ASP A 245 41.80 -33.14 -5.66
#